data_AF-A0A9D8XYV5-F1
#
_entry.id   AF-A0A9D8XYV5-F1
#
_cell.length_a   1.000
_cell.length_b   1.000
_cell.length_c   1.000
_cell.angle_alpha   90.00
_cell.angle_beta   90.00
_cell.angle_gamma   90.00
#
_symmetry.space_group_name_H-M   'P 1'
#
loop_
_entity.id
_entity.type
_entity.pdbx_description
1 polymer ?
#
loop_
_entity_poly.entity_id
_entity_poly.type
_entity_poly.pdbx_seq_one_letter_code
_entity_poly.pdbx_strand_id
1 'polypeptide(L)' 'MKILRVAGVNLASLDEFDIDFRKVTSDRNRIFAIIGDTGAGKSTILDAICLALYGR' A
#
# COMPACT_ATOMS: atom_id res chain seq x y z
N MET A 1 16.08 3.65 1.65
CA MET A 1 15.05 2.71 2.15
C MET A 1 14.17 2.25 0.98
N LYS A 2 13.74 0.99 0.93
CA LYS A 2 12.81 0.45 -0.10
C LYS A 2 11.74 -0.42 0.56
N ILE A 3 10.47 -0.09 0.36
CA ILE A 3 9.35 -0.94 0.80
C ILE A 3 9.16 -2.07 -0.22
N LEU A 4 9.14 -3.31 0.25
CA LEU A 4 9.00 -4.49 -0.61
C LEU A 4 7.56 -4.99 -0.68
N ARG A 5 6.85 -4.92 0.45
CA ARG A 5 5.48 -5.40 0.61
C ARG A 5 4.81 -4.63 1.73
N VAL A 6 3.51 -4.40 1.61
CA VAL A 6 2.64 -3.93 2.70
C VAL A 6 1.43 -4.84 2.78
N ALA A 7 1.06 -5.27 3.97
CA ALA A 7 -0.11 -6.10 4.20
C ALA A 7 -0.74 -5.75 5.55
N GLY A 8 -2.03 -5.99 5.68
CA GLY A 8 -2.77 -5.69 6.90
C GLY A 8 -4.21 -6.15 6.82
N VAL A 9 -4.89 -5.98 7.95
CA VAL A 9 -6.29 -6.37 8.14
C VAL A 9 -7.02 -5.30 8.96
N ASN A 10 -8.27 -5.04 8.61
CA ASN A 10 -9.21 -4.12 9.27
C ASN A 10 -8.63 -2.72 9.49
N LEU A 11 -8.09 -2.10 8.43
CA LEU A 11 -7.56 -0.75 8.49
C LEU A 11 -8.45 0.19 7.69
N ALA A 12 -9.17 1.07 8.40
CA ALA A 12 -10.14 2.00 7.84
C ALA A 12 -11.11 1.32 6.84
N SER A 13 -11.01 1.61 5.55
CA SER A 13 -11.86 1.05 4.50
C SER A 13 -11.31 -0.22 3.83
N LEU A 14 -10.21 -0.78 4.34
CA LEU A 14 -9.60 -2.02 3.85
C LEU A 14 -9.79 -3.16 4.85
N ASP A 15 -10.49 -4.23 4.42
CA ASP A 15 -10.70 -5.43 5.24
C ASP A 15 -9.46 -6.31 5.29
N GLU A 16 -9.02 -6.90 4.18
CA GLU A 16 -7.74 -7.60 4.07
C GLU A 16 -7.00 -7.10 2.84
N PHE A 17 -5.72 -6.79 2.97
CA PHE A 17 -4.91 -6.33 1.85
C PHE A 17 -3.48 -6.86 1.93
N ASP A 18 -2.93 -7.17 0.77
CA ASP A 18 -1.56 -7.63 0.60
C ASP A 18 -1.01 -7.16 -0.75
N ILE A 19 -0.06 -6.23 -0.70
CA ILE A 19 0.53 -5.60 -1.88
C ILE A 19 2.04 -5.87 -1.89
N ASP A 20 2.48 -6.70 -2.82
CA ASP A 20 3.90 -6.95 -3.08
C ASP A 20 4.42 -6.04 -4.20
N PHE A 21 5.11 -4.95 -3.82
CA PHE A 21 5.64 -3.96 -4.76
C PHE A 21 6.68 -4.55 -5.72
N ARG A 22 7.32 -5.69 -5.39
CA ARG A 22 8.28 -6.34 -6.29
C ARG A 22 7.60 -6.85 -7.56
N LYS A 23 6.33 -7.25 -7.46
CA LYS A 23 5.52 -7.69 -8.60
C LYS A 23 5.04 -6.52 -9.45
N VAL A 24 4.83 -5.36 -8.83
CA VAL A 24 4.36 -4.14 -9.51
C VAL A 24 5.50 -3.43 -10.25
N THR A 25 6.72 -3.46 -9.71
CA THR A 25 7.88 -2.75 -10.27
C THR A 25 8.82 -3.64 -11.08
N SER A 26 8.39 -4.82 -11.53
CA SER A 26 9.26 -5.80 -12.19
C SER A 26 9.81 -5.32 -13.54
N ASP A 27 9.05 -4.51 -14.29
CA ASP A 27 9.37 -4.12 -15.67
C ASP A 27 10.11 -2.77 -15.79
N ARG A 28 11.20 -2.59 -15.02
CA ARG A 28 12.11 -1.43 -15.05
C ARG A 28 11.50 -0.06 -14.69
N ASN A 29 10.18 0.07 -14.64
CA ASN A 29 9.50 1.28 -14.18
C ASN A 29 9.40 1.28 -12.65
N ARG A 30 10.05 2.27 -12.02
CA ARG A 30 10.04 2.50 -10.56
C ARG A 30 8.82 3.33 -10.11
N ILE A 31 7.97 3.71 -11.04
CA ILE A 31 6.79 4.54 -10.84
C ILE A 31 5.56 3.69 -11.18
N PHE A 32 4.60 3.68 -10.28
CA PHE A 32 3.30 3.05 -10.45
C PHE A 32 2.23 3.98 -9.86
N ALA A 33 0.97 3.73 -10.21
CA ALA A 33 -0.17 4.48 -9.68
C ALA A 33 -1.08 3.55 -8.86
N ILE A 34 -1.67 4.08 -7.79
CA ILE A 34 -2.75 3.42 -7.04
C ILE A 34 -4.04 4.18 -7.42
N ILE A 35 -4.94 3.51 -8.14
CA ILE A 35 -6.14 4.11 -8.72
C ILE A 35 -7.39 3.41 -8.15
N GLY A 36 -8.48 4.16 -8.01
CA GLY A 36 -9.76 3.69 -7.49
C GLY A 36 -10.64 4.85 -7.06
N ASP A 37 -11.91 4.60 -6.80
CA ASP A 37 -12.89 5.63 -6.42
C ASP A 37 -12.60 6.24 -5.03
N THR A 38 -13.25 7.36 -4.73
CA THR A 38 -13.20 7.96 -3.39
C THR A 38 -13.75 6.96 -2.37
N GLY A 39 -13.01 6.74 -1.28
CA GLY A 39 -13.35 5.72 -0.26
C GLY A 39 -12.73 4.35 -0.50
N ALA A 40 -12.16 4.05 -1.67
CA ALA A 40 -11.59 2.74 -2.00
C ALA A 40 -10.28 2.37 -1.25
N GLY A 41 -9.83 3.18 -0.29
CA GLY A 41 -8.67 2.84 0.57
C GLY A 41 -7.29 3.20 0.01
N LYS A 42 -7.20 4.03 -1.04
CA LYS A 42 -5.92 4.47 -1.63
C LYS A 42 -4.99 5.15 -0.61
N SER A 43 -5.50 6.15 0.11
CA SER A 43 -4.73 6.84 1.16
C SER A 43 -4.44 5.90 2.34
N THR A 44 -5.39 5.03 2.68
CA THR A 44 -5.24 4.02 3.72
C THR A 44 -4.03 3.11 3.50
N ILE A 45 -3.71 2.75 2.25
CA ILE A 45 -2.49 1.97 1.94
C ILE A 45 -1.22 2.76 2.33
N LEU A 46 -1.20 4.07 2.08
CA LEU A 46 -0.06 4.93 2.44
C LEU A 46 0.02 5.11 3.96
N ASP A 47 -1.12 5.31 4.62
CA ASP A 47 -1.21 5.41 6.08
C ASP A 47 -0.75 4.11 6.75
N ALA A 48 -1.09 2.95 6.20
CA ALA A 48 -0.64 1.65 6.69
C ALA A 48 0.90 1.54 6.73
N ILE A 49 1.58 2.08 5.72
CA ILE A 49 3.05 2.09 5.65
C ILE A 49 3.62 2.99 6.75
N CYS A 50 3.05 4.18 6.93
CA CYS A 50 3.47 5.11 7.99
C CYS A 50 3.25 4.49 9.38
N LEU A 51 2.06 3.94 9.61
CA LEU A 51 1.66 3.31 10.87
C LEU A 51 2.58 2.13 11.21
N ALA A 52 2.88 1.26 10.25
CA ALA A 52 3.74 0.10 10.47
C ALA A 52 5.19 0.46 10.78
N LEU A 53 5.71 1.54 10.19
CA LEU A 53 7.10 1.96 10.38
C LEU A 53 7.30 2.86 11.60
N TYR A 54 6.32 3.68 11.94
CA TYR A 54 6.47 4.77 12.90
C TYR A 54 5.44 4.76 14.03
N GLY A 55 4.44 3.87 13.99
CA GLY A 55 3.36 3.81 14.98
C GLY A 55 2.45 5.03 14.97
N ARG A 56 2.38 5.76 13.84
CA ARG A 56 1.60 6.98 13.64
C ARG A 56 0.87 6.97 12.32
#